data_AF-A0A377V7E2-F1
#
_entry.id   AF-A0A377V7E2-F1
#
_cell.length_a   1.000
_cell.length_b   1.000
_cell.length_c   1.000
_cell.angle_alpha   90.00
_cell.angle_beta   90.00
_cell.angle_gamma   90.00
#
_symmetry.space_group_name_H-M   'P 1'
#
loop_
_entity.id
_entity.type
_entity.pdbx_description
1 polymer ?
#
loop_
_entity_poly.entity_id
_entity_poly.type
_entity_poly.pdbx_seq_one_letter_code
_entity_poly.pdbx_strand_id
1 'polypeptide(L)' 'MVRGDVGAVKAAVDAGSAAASVVGEVKSSHVIPRPHSDVEAILPKSV' A
#
# COMPACT_ATOMS: atom_id res chain seq x y z
N MET A 1 0.31 4.13 4.99
CA MET A 1 -0.42 3.45 3.90
C MET A 1 -0.82 4.49 2.87
N VAL A 2 -0.71 4.19 1.58
CA VAL A 2 -0.97 5.16 0.51
C VAL A 2 -2.35 4.93 -0.11
N ARG A 3 -3.04 5.99 -0.47
CA ARG A 3 -4.35 5.98 -1.13
C ARG A 3 -4.29 6.83 -2.39
N GLY A 4 -5.01 6.43 -3.44
CA GLY A 4 -5.04 7.14 -4.72
C GLY A 4 -5.56 6.25 -5.85
N ASP A 5 -5.36 6.69 -7.09
CA ASP A 5 -5.72 5.90 -8.27
C ASP A 5 -4.91 4.60 -8.33
N VAL A 6 -5.54 3.53 -8.82
CA VAL A 6 -4.96 2.17 -8.82
C VAL A 6 -3.59 2.13 -9.49
N GLY A 7 -3.42 2.85 -10.62
CA GLY A 7 -2.13 2.92 -11.32
C GLY A 7 -1.04 3.61 -10.50
N ALA A 8 -1.38 4.72 -9.85
CA ALA A 8 -0.44 5.46 -9.00
C ALA A 8 -0.04 4.65 -7.77
N VAL A 9 -1.02 4.03 -7.09
CA VAL A 9 -0.77 3.19 -5.91
C VAL A 9 0.08 1.97 -6.26
N LYS A 10 -0.18 1.33 -7.41
CA LYS A 10 0.64 0.19 -7.86
C LYS A 10 2.08 0.58 -8.11
N ALA A 11 2.31 1.66 -8.87
CA ALA A 11 3.66 2.16 -9.12
C ALA A 11 4.41 2.53 -7.84
N ALA A 12 3.71 3.18 -6.88
CA ALA A 12 4.29 3.54 -5.60
C ALA A 12 4.69 2.32 -4.76
N VAL A 13 3.83 1.29 -4.70
CA VAL A 13 4.11 0.06 -3.94
C VAL A 13 5.24 -0.74 -4.57
N ASP A 14 5.27 -0.85 -5.90
CA ASP A 14 6.34 -1.56 -6.62
C ASP A 14 7.71 -0.87 -6.39
N ALA A 15 7.76 0.45 -6.54
CA ALA A 15 8.97 1.24 -6.27
C ALA A 15 9.41 1.16 -4.80
N GLY A 16 8.46 1.26 -3.86
CA GLY A 16 8.73 1.19 -2.43
C GLY A 16 9.22 -0.19 -2.00
N SER A 17 8.61 -1.26 -2.51
CA SER A 17 9.02 -2.63 -2.22
C SER A 17 10.43 -2.90 -2.75
N ALA A 18 10.75 -2.44 -3.96
CA ALA A 18 12.09 -2.60 -4.53
C ALA A 18 13.15 -1.86 -3.70
N ALA A 19 12.88 -0.62 -3.31
CA ALA A 19 13.80 0.16 -2.47
C ALA A 19 13.96 -0.45 -1.06
N ALA A 20 12.87 -0.89 -0.45
CA ALA A 20 12.88 -1.48 0.88
C ALA A 20 13.65 -2.81 0.93
N SER A 21 13.57 -3.64 -0.12
CA SER A 21 14.33 -4.89 -0.22
C SER A 21 15.84 -4.71 -0.30
N VAL A 22 16.32 -3.51 -0.67
CA VAL A 22 17.77 -3.21 -0.72
C VAL A 22 18.31 -2.87 0.67
N VAL A 23 17.50 -2.24 1.51
CA VAL A 23 17.92 -1.74 2.83
C VAL A 23 17.47 -2.63 4.00
N GLY A 24 16.64 -3.63 3.74
CA GLY A 24 16.12 -4.55 4.75
C GLY A 24 15.23 -5.65 4.18
N GLU A 25 14.44 -6.28 5.04
CA GLU A 25 13.54 -7.36 4.66
C GLU A 25 12.09 -6.86 4.49
N VAL A 26 11.55 -7.03 3.28
CA VAL A 26 10.14 -6.73 2.99
C VAL A 26 9.29 -7.95 3.29
N LYS A 27 8.42 -7.85 4.30
CA LYS A 27 7.55 -8.96 4.69
C LYS A 27 6.33 -9.13 3.77
N SER A 28 5.72 -8.02 3.34
CA SER A 28 4.56 -8.04 2.46
C SER A 28 4.34 -6.70 1.78
N SER A 29 3.99 -6.74 0.50
CA SER A 29 3.47 -5.61 -0.27
C SER A 29 2.14 -6.02 -0.90
N HIS A 30 1.13 -5.14 -0.82
CA HIS A 30 -0.20 -5.45 -1.36
C HIS A 30 -0.94 -4.19 -1.78
N VAL A 31 -1.70 -4.31 -2.88
CA VAL A 31 -2.56 -3.25 -3.42
C VAL A 31 -3.98 -3.78 -3.46
N ILE A 32 -4.90 -3.05 -2.84
CA ILE A 32 -6.34 -3.33 -2.87
C ILE A 32 -7.01 -2.24 -3.72
N PRO A 33 -7.36 -2.51 -5.00
CA PRO A 33 -7.91 -1.49 -5.89
C PRO A 33 -9.26 -0.91 -5.44
N ARG A 34 -10.08 -1.74 -4.78
CA ARG A 34 -11.42 -1.36 -4.32
C ARG A 34 -11.72 -2.03 -2.99
N PRO A 35 -11.22 -1.49 -1.86
CA PRO A 35 -11.56 -2.02 -0.54
C PRO A 35 -13.06 -1.85 -0.29
N HIS A 36 -13.66 -2.82 0.41
CA HIS A 36 -15.04 -2.70 0.85
C HIS A 36 -15.16 -1.58 1.91
N SER A 37 -16.30 -0.88 1.99
CA SER A 37 -16.52 0.24 2.92
C SER A 37 -16.21 -0.13 4.38
N ASP A 38 -16.57 -1.34 4.77
CA ASP A 38 -16.38 -1.83 6.14
C ASP A 38 -14.90 -2.02 6.51
N VAL A 39 -14.04 -2.21 5.51
CA VAL A 39 -12.59 -2.30 5.73
C VAL A 39 -12.04 -0.94 6.16
N GLU A 40 -12.65 0.17 5.74
CA GLU A 40 -12.21 1.50 6.17
C GLU A 40 -12.44 1.75 7.66
N ALA A 41 -13.42 1.08 8.29
CA ALA A 41 -13.71 1.22 9.71
C ALA A 41 -12.60 0.63 10.61
N ILE A 42 -11.89 -0.38 10.10
CA ILE A 42 -10.81 -1.08 10.82
C ILE A 42 -9.42 -0.60 10.41
N LEU A 43 -9.29 0.12 9.29
CA LEU A 43 -8.01 0.67 8.87
C LEU A 43 -7.63 1.88 9.74
N PRO A 44 -6.32 2.06 10.04
CA PRO A 44 -5.86 3.23 10.79
C PRO A 44 -6.23 4.51 10.05
N LYS A 45 -6.72 5.53 10.75
CA LYS A 45 -6.89 6.87 10.13
C LYS A 45 -5.52 7.53 10.04
N SER A 46 -5.13 8.03 8.87
CA SER A 46 -3.95 8.89 8.77
C SER A 46 -4.20 10.14 9.61
N VAL A 47 -3.35 10.36 10.61
CA VAL A 47 -3.15 11.67 11.26
C VAL A 47 -2.43 12.58 10.27
#